data_AF-A0A7M7G5C2-F1
#
_entry.id   AF-A0A7M7G5C2-F1
#
_cell.length_a   1.000
_cell.length_b   1.000
_cell.length_c   1.000
_cell.angle_alpha   90.00
_cell.angle_beta   90.00
_cell.angle_gamma   90.00
#
_symmetry.space_group_name_H-M   'P 1'
#
loop_
_entity.id
_entity.type
_entity.pdbx_description
1 polymer ?
#
loop_
_entity_poly.entity_id
_entity_poly.type
_entity_poly.pdbx_seq_one_letter_code
_entity_poly.pdbx_strand_id
1 'polypeptide(L)'
;MAKDKSLLEDVSKYFTEETLQNIVGTLSNEDVKNVEVLSWDFGDANAKGDSYLSTVNKVTIKAKVKNQEKDVKIVVKSLPNNMGRRKTYRSADFFHNEIMFYTEIAATYEKYLKSKNQSSLLILPTCLAFHLDGENDYIALEDVSPLGFGQAARQSCLTLEQSSYMLEAIARFHGVSFAYKDQHKENFEKITSKIFETYFTDELYKNWYKRFHARLLEIAKDALAKEYPNSKGEKQFNSYPPGVLYKKSAEFCSQWKATTSVVNQGDSWAPNFLIRTNPTGKPEVLLLDFQLARCVSPVLDLSFFIYSCTDQTLREKHFDDLLKIYHNELSKTIKVLGSNPEKIYSWEQFSKEVKEQFVHGVTFGLESVTFGMLPADETFDLDVIKEDKVDIADVWTVQNIKTSEDRRRLAGIILHAADRGFL
;
A
#
# COMPACT_ATOMS: atom_id res chain seq x y z
N MET A 1 13.36 33.22 -13.33
CA MET A 1 12.02 32.84 -13.78
C MET A 1 11.02 33.31 -12.74
N ALA A 2 9.83 33.78 -13.13
CA ALA A 2 8.81 34.16 -12.16
C ALA A 2 8.34 32.90 -11.40
N LYS A 3 8.15 33.03 -10.09
CA LYS A 3 7.59 31.98 -9.25
C LYS A 3 6.11 31.83 -9.56
N ASP A 4 5.72 30.71 -10.16
CA ASP A 4 4.32 30.43 -10.47
C ASP A 4 3.62 29.81 -9.24
N LYS A 5 2.93 30.66 -8.48
CA LYS A 5 2.23 30.25 -7.26
C LYS A 5 0.99 29.39 -7.53
N SER A 6 0.42 29.46 -8.74
CA SER A 6 -0.77 28.68 -9.09
C SER A 6 -0.51 27.17 -9.00
N LEU A 7 0.71 26.72 -9.37
CA LEU A 7 1.14 25.33 -9.23
C LEU A 7 1.11 24.82 -7.78
N LEU A 8 1.37 25.70 -6.81
CA LEU A 8 1.32 25.32 -5.40
C LEU A 8 -0.13 25.28 -4.90
N GLU A 9 -0.94 26.28 -5.30
CA GLU A 9 -2.37 26.34 -4.97
C GLU A 9 -3.16 25.16 -5.55
N ASP A 10 -2.75 24.64 -6.72
CA ASP A 10 -3.31 23.44 -7.34
C ASP A 10 -3.09 22.16 -6.50
N VAL A 11 -2.04 22.13 -5.67
CA VAL A 11 -1.82 21.04 -4.70
C VAL A 11 -2.75 21.22 -3.51
N SER A 12 -2.70 22.39 -2.89
CA SER A 12 -3.48 22.77 -1.71
C SER A 12 -3.25 24.24 -1.41
N LYS A 13 -4.28 24.94 -0.91
CA LYS A 13 -4.12 26.32 -0.41
C LYS A 13 -3.11 26.44 0.75
N TYR A 14 -2.76 25.33 1.40
CA TYR A 14 -1.76 25.27 2.48
C TYR A 14 -0.38 24.76 2.02
N PHE A 15 -0.24 24.36 0.75
CA PHE A 15 1.05 24.07 0.16
C PHE A 15 1.62 25.38 -0.39
N THR A 16 2.49 26.04 0.37
CA THR A 16 2.97 27.39 0.07
C THR A 16 4.47 27.43 -0.16
N GLU A 17 5.00 28.58 -0.57
CA GLU A 17 6.45 28.78 -0.65
C GLU A 17 7.15 28.61 0.70
N GLU A 18 6.49 28.97 1.81
CA GLU A 18 6.99 28.73 3.17
C GLU A 18 7.08 27.21 3.45
N THR A 19 6.11 26.43 2.98
CA THR A 19 6.18 24.96 3.05
C THR A 19 7.42 24.44 2.33
N LEU A 20 7.69 24.92 1.11
CA LEU A 20 8.89 24.52 0.35
C LEU A 20 10.19 24.91 1.08
N GLN A 21 10.22 26.10 1.68
CA GLN A 21 11.37 26.59 2.44
C GLN A 21 11.65 25.68 3.66
N ASN A 22 10.62 25.30 4.39
CA ASN A 22 10.71 24.37 5.53
C ASN A 22 11.20 22.98 5.11
N ILE A 23 10.70 22.47 3.97
CA ILE A 23 11.14 21.20 3.38
C ILE A 23 12.63 21.24 3.06
N VAL A 24 13.10 22.29 2.39
CA VAL A 24 14.52 22.45 2.02
C VAL A 24 15.41 22.57 3.26
N GLY A 25 14.96 23.30 4.29
CA GLY A 25 15.66 23.39 5.58
C GLY A 25 15.81 22.02 6.24
N THR A 26 14.72 21.24 6.28
CA THR A 26 14.71 19.88 6.84
C THR A 26 15.68 18.95 6.11
N LEU A 27 15.58 18.84 4.78
CA LEU A 27 16.45 17.98 3.97
C LEU A 27 17.91 18.43 3.90
N SER A 28 18.18 19.69 4.21
CA SER A 28 19.54 20.21 4.29
C SER A 28 20.09 20.22 5.71
N ASN A 29 19.29 19.85 6.71
CA ASN A 29 19.62 19.96 8.14
C ASN A 29 20.07 21.39 8.52
N GLU A 30 19.31 22.38 8.06
CA GLU A 30 19.60 23.81 8.25
C GLU A 30 18.37 24.58 8.73
N ASP A 31 18.61 25.69 9.45
CA ASP A 31 17.55 26.62 9.86
C ASP A 31 16.91 27.27 8.61
N VAL A 32 15.58 27.31 8.56
CA VAL A 32 14.77 27.88 7.48
C VAL A 32 15.18 29.32 7.14
N LYS A 33 15.68 30.10 8.12
CA LYS A 33 16.18 31.48 7.91
C LYS A 33 17.39 31.55 6.97
N ASN A 34 18.13 30.45 6.83
CA ASN A 34 19.28 30.34 5.95
C ASN A 34 18.93 29.76 4.57
N VAL A 35 17.63 29.58 4.30
CA VAL A 35 17.11 29.00 3.07
C VAL A 35 16.37 30.07 2.29
N GLU A 36 16.72 30.23 1.02
CA GLU A 36 16.00 31.06 0.06
C GLU A 36 15.51 30.17 -1.09
N VAL A 37 14.20 29.98 -1.22
CA VAL A 37 13.63 29.28 -2.38
C VAL A 37 13.74 30.19 -3.60
N LEU A 38 14.33 29.69 -4.69
CA LEU A 38 14.52 30.45 -5.93
C LEU A 38 13.41 30.16 -6.94
N SER A 39 13.03 28.89 -7.10
CA SER A 39 11.98 28.43 -8.01
C SER A 39 11.54 27.00 -7.68
N TRP A 40 10.42 26.58 -8.25
CA TRP A 40 9.96 25.18 -8.24
C TRP A 40 9.52 24.78 -9.64
N ASP A 41 9.63 23.50 -9.93
CA ASP A 41 9.19 22.87 -11.17
C ASP A 41 8.45 21.57 -10.85
N PHE A 42 7.25 21.41 -11.40
CA PHE A 42 6.39 20.25 -11.19
C PHE A 42 6.64 19.12 -12.21
N GLY A 43 7.60 19.33 -13.12
CA GLY A 43 7.91 18.37 -14.18
C GLY A 43 6.72 18.12 -15.12
N ASP A 44 6.84 17.10 -15.97
CA ASP A 44 5.70 16.62 -16.74
C ASP A 44 4.72 15.89 -15.80
N ALA A 45 3.42 16.19 -15.94
CA ALA A 45 2.38 15.48 -15.20
C ALA A 45 2.56 13.96 -15.38
N ASN A 46 2.43 13.19 -14.28
CA ASN A 46 2.44 11.73 -14.34
C ASN A 46 1.51 11.25 -15.45
N ALA A 47 1.92 10.20 -16.18
CA ALA A 47 1.10 9.58 -17.20
C ALA A 47 -0.31 9.31 -16.65
N LYS A 48 -1.34 9.59 -17.45
CA LYS A 48 -2.73 9.24 -17.11
C LYS A 48 -2.76 7.75 -16.73
N GLY A 49 -3.39 7.38 -15.61
CA GLY A 49 -3.69 5.98 -15.28
C GLY A 49 -3.21 5.41 -13.94
N ASP A 50 -2.32 6.08 -13.21
CA ASP A 50 -1.70 5.50 -11.99
C ASP A 50 -2.10 6.18 -10.67
N SER A 51 -3.00 7.16 -10.69
CA SER A 51 -3.45 7.85 -9.47
C SER A 51 -4.91 8.23 -9.57
N TYR A 52 -5.81 7.30 -9.23
CA TYR A 52 -7.27 7.50 -9.27
C TYR A 52 -7.81 8.16 -7.99
N LEU A 53 -7.18 7.92 -6.84
CA LEU A 53 -7.60 8.46 -5.53
C LEU A 53 -7.01 9.86 -5.25
N SER A 54 -5.92 10.24 -5.94
CA SER A 54 -5.12 11.44 -5.67
C SER A 54 -4.56 12.08 -6.95
N THR A 55 -4.05 13.30 -6.80
CA THR A 55 -3.07 13.89 -7.73
C THR A 55 -1.67 13.67 -7.14
N VAL A 56 -0.71 13.24 -7.95
CA VAL A 56 0.69 13.01 -7.52
C VAL A 56 1.60 13.85 -8.40
N ASN A 57 2.39 14.73 -7.79
CA ASN A 57 3.34 15.60 -8.48
C ASN A 57 4.77 15.35 -7.97
N LYS A 58 5.74 15.30 -8.88
CA LYS A 58 7.17 15.34 -8.54
C LYS A 58 7.64 16.78 -8.64
N VAL A 59 8.15 17.33 -7.55
CA VAL A 59 8.55 18.74 -7.49
C VAL A 59 10.05 18.85 -7.30
N THR A 60 10.71 19.58 -8.21
CA THR A 60 12.10 20.00 -8.06
C THR A 60 12.12 21.44 -7.54
N ILE A 61 12.62 21.62 -6.32
CA ILE A 61 12.77 22.91 -5.65
C ILE A 61 14.23 23.35 -5.82
N LYS A 62 14.45 24.51 -6.45
CA LYS A 62 15.76 25.17 -6.49
C LYS A 62 15.84 26.17 -5.37
N ALA A 63 16.85 26.06 -4.52
CA ALA A 63 17.02 26.94 -3.36
C ALA A 63 18.49 27.30 -3.15
N LYS A 64 18.74 28.40 -2.42
CA LYS A 64 20.03 28.69 -1.80
C LYS A 64 19.98 28.33 -0.33
N VAL A 65 20.96 27.54 0.12
CA VAL A 65 21.16 27.21 1.53
C VAL A 65 22.54 27.71 1.92
N LYS A 66 22.63 28.65 2.88
CA LYS A 66 23.90 29.31 3.24
C LYS A 66 24.68 29.85 2.01
N ASN A 67 23.96 30.48 1.08
CA ASN A 67 24.47 30.99 -0.21
C ASN A 67 24.95 29.95 -1.23
N GLN A 68 24.74 28.65 -0.98
CA GLN A 68 25.03 27.60 -1.97
C GLN A 68 23.73 27.13 -2.63
N GLU A 69 23.70 27.13 -3.96
CA GLU A 69 22.55 26.61 -4.70
C GLU A 69 22.45 25.10 -4.57
N LYS A 70 21.23 24.62 -4.37
CA LYS A 70 20.88 23.21 -4.19
C LYS A 70 19.53 22.93 -4.80
N ASP A 71 19.44 21.77 -5.44
CA ASP A 71 18.19 21.21 -5.94
C ASP A 71 17.70 20.15 -4.94
N VAL A 72 16.44 20.28 -4.53
CA VAL A 72 15.75 19.35 -3.64
C VAL A 72 14.57 18.75 -4.38
N LYS A 73 14.40 17.43 -4.33
CA LYS A 73 13.30 16.74 -5.00
C LYS A 73 12.35 16.11 -3.98
N ILE A 74 11.06 16.30 -4.22
CA ILE A 74 9.98 15.74 -3.40
C ILE A 74 8.89 15.14 -4.28
N VAL A 75 8.09 14.26 -3.68
CA VAL A 75 6.82 13.80 -4.24
C VAL A 75 5.70 14.35 -3.35
N VAL A 76 4.72 15.03 -3.94
CA VAL A 76 3.54 15.51 -3.21
C VAL A 76 2.28 14.84 -3.75
N LYS A 77 1.54 14.19 -2.85
CA LYS A 77 0.23 13.59 -3.10
C LYS A 77 -0.82 14.52 -2.51
N SER A 78 -1.85 14.90 -3.27
CA SER A 78 -2.93 15.79 -2.82
C SER A 78 -4.31 15.34 -3.29
N LEU A 79 -5.35 15.83 -2.62
CA LEU A 79 -6.72 15.55 -3.01
C LEU A 79 -7.01 16.08 -4.43
N PRO A 80 -7.66 15.31 -5.32
CA PRO A 80 -7.98 15.77 -6.67
C PRO A 80 -8.90 17.00 -6.64
N ASN A 81 -8.70 18.03 -7.46
CA ASN A 81 -9.56 19.23 -7.44
C ASN A 81 -11.04 18.94 -7.79
N ASN A 82 -11.33 17.83 -8.47
CA ASN A 82 -12.68 17.39 -8.78
C ASN A 82 -13.40 16.83 -7.53
N MET A 83 -14.44 17.52 -7.06
CA MET A 83 -15.22 17.14 -5.87
C MET A 83 -16.01 15.84 -6.05
N GLY A 84 -16.55 15.58 -7.24
CA GLY A 84 -17.22 14.32 -7.53
C GLY A 84 -16.26 13.15 -7.37
N ARG A 85 -15.02 13.30 -7.86
CA ARG A 85 -13.95 12.29 -7.76
C ARG A 85 -13.60 12.02 -6.30
N ARG A 86 -13.42 13.06 -5.49
CA ARG A 86 -13.19 12.91 -4.03
C ARG A 86 -14.30 12.11 -3.35
N LYS A 87 -15.56 12.40 -3.67
CA LYS A 87 -16.72 11.72 -3.05
C LYS A 87 -16.88 10.28 -3.55
N THR A 88 -16.74 10.04 -4.86
CA THR A 88 -16.82 8.70 -5.48
C THR A 88 -15.80 7.76 -4.87
N TYR A 89 -14.58 8.26 -4.65
CA TYR A 89 -13.46 7.47 -4.16
C TYR A 89 -13.18 7.64 -2.69
N ARG A 90 -13.98 8.41 -1.94
CA ARG A 90 -13.75 8.68 -0.52
C ARG A 90 -12.30 9.11 -0.23
N SER A 91 -11.73 9.96 -1.10
CA SER A 91 -10.31 10.30 -1.06
C SER A 91 -9.86 10.82 0.31
N ALA A 92 -10.69 11.61 1.01
CA ALA A 92 -10.37 12.13 2.34
C ALA A 92 -10.13 11.02 3.38
N ASP A 93 -10.88 9.91 3.32
CA ASP A 93 -10.69 8.78 4.25
C ASP A 93 -9.34 8.10 4.04
N PHE A 94 -8.96 7.92 2.77
CA PHE A 94 -7.67 7.35 2.36
C PHE A 94 -6.49 8.27 2.74
N PHE A 95 -6.62 9.57 2.51
CA PHE A 95 -5.62 10.57 2.92
C PHE A 95 -5.46 10.67 4.43
N HIS A 96 -6.57 10.64 5.18
CA HIS A 96 -6.54 10.62 6.64
C HIS A 96 -5.67 9.48 7.15
N ASN A 97 -5.88 8.26 6.66
CA ASN A 97 -5.09 7.10 7.07
C ASN A 97 -3.61 7.25 6.70
N GLU A 98 -3.30 7.65 5.47
CA GLU A 98 -1.91 7.81 5.03
C GLU A 98 -1.17 8.88 5.85
N ILE A 99 -1.80 10.04 6.09
CA ILE A 99 -1.22 11.12 6.90
C ILE A 99 -1.08 10.69 8.36
N MET A 100 -2.10 10.07 8.96
CA MET A 100 -2.01 9.56 10.33
C MET A 100 -0.95 8.48 10.48
N PHE A 101 -0.77 7.63 9.46
CA PHE A 101 0.31 6.67 9.44
C PHE A 101 1.67 7.37 9.52
N TYR A 102 1.97 8.32 8.63
CA TYR A 102 3.27 8.98 8.63
C TYR A 102 3.52 9.85 9.88
N THR A 103 2.50 10.58 10.33
CA THR A 103 2.65 11.62 11.35
C THR A 103 2.54 11.10 12.78
N GLU A 104 1.76 10.03 13.02
CA GLU A 104 1.59 9.44 14.35
C GLU A 104 2.37 8.12 14.46
N ILE A 105 2.15 7.18 13.54
CA ILE A 105 2.70 5.82 13.66
C ILE A 105 4.17 5.77 13.26
N ALA A 106 4.52 6.19 12.05
CA ALA A 106 5.89 6.15 11.54
C ALA A 106 6.81 7.06 12.37
N ALA A 107 6.37 8.26 12.74
CA ALA A 107 7.12 9.15 13.65
C ALA A 107 7.36 8.52 15.03
N THR A 108 6.41 7.73 15.54
CA THR A 108 6.59 6.98 16.80
C THR A 108 7.59 5.85 16.62
N TYR A 109 7.49 5.08 15.54
CA TYR A 109 8.43 4.01 15.22
C TYR A 109 9.84 4.53 14.98
N GLU A 110 10.01 5.67 14.32
CA GLU A 110 11.30 6.31 14.11
C GLU A 110 12.01 6.61 15.44
N LYS A 111 11.29 7.25 16.38
CA LYS A 111 11.82 7.54 17.73
C LYS A 111 12.17 6.26 18.49
N TYR A 112 11.30 5.26 18.41
CA TYR A 112 11.51 3.96 19.02
C TYR A 112 12.78 3.28 18.47
N LEU A 113 12.90 3.17 17.15
CA LEU A 113 14.04 2.55 16.48
C LEU A 113 15.34 3.30 16.75
N LYS A 114 15.30 4.64 16.79
CA LYS A 114 16.45 5.45 17.20
C LYS A 114 16.90 5.13 18.63
N SER A 115 15.96 4.97 19.57
CA SER A 115 16.28 4.59 20.96
C SER A 115 16.92 3.19 21.09
N LYS A 116 16.71 2.33 20.10
CA LYS A 116 17.28 0.98 20.02
C LYS A 116 18.55 0.90 19.17
N ASN A 117 19.01 2.02 18.59
CA ASN A 117 20.07 2.05 17.57
C ASN A 117 19.77 1.16 16.35
N GLN A 118 18.50 1.13 15.91
CA GLN A 118 18.01 0.30 14.81
C GLN A 118 17.26 1.14 13.75
N SER A 119 17.67 2.39 13.52
CA SER A 119 17.00 3.31 12.58
C SER A 119 16.90 2.77 11.15
N SER A 120 17.80 1.87 10.72
CA SER A 120 17.76 1.23 9.41
C SER A 120 16.58 0.27 9.20
N LEU A 121 15.84 -0.09 10.26
CA LEU A 121 14.61 -0.89 10.15
C LEU A 121 13.40 -0.04 9.72
N LEU A 122 13.51 1.28 9.72
CA LEU A 122 12.47 2.15 9.17
C LEU A 122 12.62 2.21 7.66
N ILE A 123 11.77 1.48 6.95
CA ILE A 123 11.83 1.28 5.50
C ILE A 123 10.80 2.14 4.76
N LEU A 124 10.78 3.44 5.06
CA LEU A 124 9.82 4.41 4.54
C LEU A 124 10.55 5.63 3.97
N PRO A 125 10.03 6.28 2.91
CA PRO A 125 10.45 7.64 2.59
C PRO A 125 10.11 8.59 3.74
N THR A 126 10.92 9.65 3.88
CA THR A 126 10.69 10.67 4.91
C THR A 126 9.45 11.49 4.57
N CYS A 127 8.53 11.68 5.54
CA CYS A 127 7.45 12.67 5.42
C CYS A 127 8.00 14.06 5.77
N LEU A 128 7.86 15.01 4.86
CA LEU A 128 8.51 16.33 4.92
C LEU A 128 7.53 17.46 5.23
N ALA A 129 6.29 17.34 4.76
CA ALA A 129 5.20 18.25 5.09
C ALA A 129 3.86 17.56 4.86
N PHE A 130 2.82 18.03 5.53
CA PHE A 130 1.46 17.54 5.33
C PHE A 130 0.45 18.60 5.77
N HIS A 131 -0.79 18.44 5.32
CA HIS A 131 -1.96 19.13 5.84
C HIS A 131 -3.13 18.16 5.90
N LEU A 132 -3.96 18.26 6.94
CA LEU A 132 -5.12 17.40 7.14
C LEU A 132 -6.29 18.18 7.75
N ASP A 133 -7.29 18.47 6.93
CA ASP A 133 -8.58 19.03 7.32
C ASP A 133 -9.78 18.35 6.63
N GLY A 134 -9.53 17.36 5.76
CA GLY A 134 -10.54 16.65 4.96
C GLY A 134 -10.91 17.36 3.65
N GLU A 135 -10.36 18.54 3.38
CA GLU A 135 -10.70 19.39 2.23
C GLU A 135 -9.47 19.83 1.41
N ASN A 136 -8.32 20.01 2.03
CA ASN A 136 -7.10 20.57 1.44
C ASN A 136 -5.90 19.65 1.69
N ASP A 137 -6.18 18.37 1.93
CA ASP A 137 -5.19 17.41 2.37
C ASP A 137 -4.10 17.20 1.34
N TYR A 138 -2.87 17.17 1.84
CA TYR A 138 -1.70 16.76 1.08
C TYR A 138 -0.68 16.09 2.00
N ILE A 139 0.17 15.28 1.39
CA ILE A 139 1.38 14.75 2.02
C ILE A 139 2.56 14.92 1.04
N ALA A 140 3.63 15.55 1.52
CA ALA A 140 4.88 15.72 0.80
C ALA A 140 5.92 14.75 1.37
N LEU A 141 6.41 13.87 0.53
CA LEU A 141 7.39 12.84 0.85
C LEU A 141 8.72 13.14 0.13
N GLU A 142 9.81 12.62 0.68
CA GLU A 142 11.11 12.61 0.02
C GLU A 142 11.04 11.86 -1.32
N ASP A 143 11.55 12.47 -2.40
CA ASP A 143 11.76 11.76 -3.65
C ASP A 143 13.05 10.94 -3.55
N VAL A 144 12.90 9.64 -3.36
CA VAL A 144 14.00 8.69 -3.23
C VAL A 144 14.51 8.17 -4.59
N SER A 145 13.91 8.59 -5.72
CA SER A 145 14.37 8.17 -7.05
C SER A 145 15.82 8.57 -7.37
N PRO A 146 16.35 9.74 -6.95
CA PRO A 146 17.77 10.07 -7.12
C PRO A 146 18.71 9.15 -6.34
N LEU A 147 18.20 8.42 -5.34
CA LEU A 147 18.96 7.44 -4.56
C LEU A 147 18.98 6.06 -5.24
N GLY A 148 18.45 5.94 -6.46
CA GLY A 148 18.42 4.72 -7.27
C GLY A 148 17.22 3.80 -7.00
N PHE A 149 16.25 4.26 -6.20
CA PHE A 149 15.01 3.51 -5.97
C PHE A 149 14.06 3.63 -7.17
N GLY A 150 13.50 2.49 -7.59
CA GLY A 150 12.48 2.40 -8.63
C GLY A 150 11.37 1.45 -8.23
N GLN A 151 10.19 1.61 -8.84
CA GLN A 151 9.06 0.72 -8.61
C GLN A 151 9.29 -0.66 -9.22
N ALA A 152 8.77 -1.70 -8.57
CA ALA A 152 8.63 -3.00 -9.22
C ALA A 152 7.57 -2.93 -10.35
N ALA A 153 7.79 -3.65 -11.44
CA ALA A 153 6.87 -3.64 -12.57
C ALA A 153 5.50 -4.21 -12.19
N ARG A 154 4.42 -3.44 -12.43
CA ARG A 154 3.02 -3.82 -12.13
C ARG A 154 2.55 -5.09 -12.84
N GLN A 155 2.95 -5.26 -14.09
CA GLN A 155 2.43 -6.31 -14.98
C GLN A 155 3.11 -7.66 -14.77
N SER A 156 4.35 -7.67 -14.27
CA SER A 156 5.14 -8.89 -14.14
C SER A 156 4.97 -9.54 -12.77
N CYS A 157 4.75 -10.85 -12.75
CA CYS A 157 4.93 -11.63 -11.55
C CYS A 157 6.40 -11.56 -11.09
N LEU A 158 6.60 -11.49 -9.78
CA LEU A 158 7.92 -11.44 -9.17
C LEU A 158 8.60 -12.81 -9.21
N THR A 159 9.92 -12.81 -9.35
CA THR A 159 10.72 -14.02 -9.11
C THR A 159 10.72 -14.39 -7.63
N LEU A 160 11.17 -15.60 -7.29
CA LEU A 160 11.35 -16.01 -5.88
C LEU A 160 12.31 -15.06 -5.15
N GLU A 161 13.38 -14.64 -5.81
CA GLU A 161 14.37 -13.72 -5.26
C GLU A 161 13.75 -12.35 -4.93
N GLN A 162 13.05 -11.75 -5.89
CA GLN A 162 12.35 -10.47 -5.67
C GLN A 162 11.27 -10.59 -4.60
N SER A 163 10.51 -11.68 -4.61
CA SER A 163 9.48 -11.97 -3.60
C SER A 163 10.10 -12.06 -2.21
N SER A 164 11.29 -12.65 -2.09
CA SER A 164 11.99 -12.77 -0.81
C SER A 164 12.33 -11.40 -0.23
N TYR A 165 12.88 -10.49 -1.03
CA TYR A 165 13.26 -9.15 -0.58
C TYR A 165 12.05 -8.33 -0.10
N MET A 166 10.92 -8.41 -0.82
CA MET A 166 9.69 -7.73 -0.41
C MET A 166 9.06 -8.36 0.83
N LEU A 167 9.06 -9.69 0.95
CA LEU A 167 8.55 -10.38 2.14
C LEU A 167 9.39 -10.04 3.38
N GLU A 168 10.71 -9.96 3.25
CA GLU A 168 11.59 -9.51 4.33
C GLU A 168 11.27 -8.06 4.74
N ALA A 169 10.96 -7.18 3.77
CA ALA A 169 10.56 -5.81 4.05
C ALA A 169 9.23 -5.74 4.83
N ILE A 170 8.19 -6.44 4.37
CA ILE A 170 6.90 -6.56 5.08
C ILE A 170 7.13 -7.13 6.49
N ALA A 171 7.95 -8.18 6.60
CA ALA A 171 8.26 -8.83 7.88
C ALA A 171 8.99 -7.88 8.85
N ARG A 172 9.93 -7.07 8.37
CA ARG A 172 10.59 -6.04 9.19
C ARG A 172 9.59 -5.01 9.69
N PHE A 173 8.75 -4.48 8.79
CA PHE A 173 7.73 -3.51 9.14
C PHE A 173 6.77 -4.04 10.22
N HIS A 174 6.23 -5.26 10.04
CA HIS A 174 5.39 -5.91 11.05
C HIS A 174 6.17 -6.21 12.35
N GLY A 175 7.44 -6.60 12.26
CA GLY A 175 8.29 -6.90 13.41
C GLY A 175 8.53 -5.67 14.29
N VAL A 176 8.70 -4.50 13.69
CA VAL A 176 8.74 -3.21 14.40
C VAL A 176 7.43 -2.98 15.14
N SER A 177 6.29 -3.19 14.46
CA SER A 177 4.97 -3.02 15.07
C SER A 177 4.73 -3.96 16.25
N PHE A 178 5.08 -5.25 16.12
CA PHE A 178 4.99 -6.23 17.21
C PHE A 178 5.86 -5.86 18.41
N ALA A 179 7.14 -5.56 18.17
CA ALA A 179 8.06 -5.21 19.26
C ALA A 179 7.63 -3.93 19.98
N TYR A 180 7.15 -2.93 19.23
CA TYR A 180 6.61 -1.71 19.81
C TYR A 180 5.35 -1.98 20.65
N LYS A 181 4.41 -2.77 20.13
CA LYS A 181 3.19 -3.16 20.86
C LYS A 181 3.48 -3.91 22.16
N ASP A 182 4.41 -4.86 22.12
CA ASP A 182 4.83 -5.66 23.29
C ASP A 182 5.41 -4.77 24.40
N GLN A 183 6.21 -3.77 24.04
CA GLN A 183 6.93 -2.91 24.98
C GLN A 183 6.13 -1.67 25.40
N HIS A 184 5.17 -1.22 24.58
CA HIS A 184 4.47 0.06 24.73
C HIS A 184 2.97 -0.04 24.40
N LYS A 185 2.29 -1.07 24.92
CA LYS A 185 0.89 -1.42 24.59
C LYS A 185 -0.09 -0.24 24.59
N GLU A 186 -0.11 0.56 25.66
CA GLU A 186 -1.06 1.69 25.75
C GLU A 186 -0.82 2.75 24.68
N ASN A 187 0.43 3.08 24.40
CA ASN A 187 0.74 4.05 23.35
C ASN A 187 0.50 3.46 21.95
N PHE A 188 0.74 2.15 21.77
CA PHE A 188 0.37 1.45 20.54
C PHE A 188 -1.14 1.54 20.27
N GLU A 189 -1.98 1.28 21.28
CA GLU A 189 -3.44 1.42 21.15
C GLU A 189 -3.84 2.87 20.82
N LYS A 190 -3.17 3.85 21.41
CA LYS A 190 -3.41 5.28 21.15
C LYS A 190 -3.08 5.71 19.72
N ILE A 191 -1.91 5.33 19.19
CA ILE A 191 -1.52 5.72 17.83
C ILE A 191 -2.32 4.95 16.78
N THR A 192 -2.65 3.68 17.03
CA THR A 192 -3.43 2.86 16.09
C THR A 192 -4.90 3.21 16.06
N SER A 193 -5.46 3.80 17.12
CA SER A 193 -6.84 4.33 17.11
C SER A 193 -7.04 5.55 16.20
N LYS A 194 -5.97 6.08 15.60
CA LYS A 194 -6.01 7.22 14.67
C LYS A 194 -6.30 6.82 13.23
N ILE A 195 -6.10 5.55 12.89
CA ILE A 195 -6.41 4.97 11.58
C ILE A 195 -7.64 4.05 11.67
N PHE A 196 -8.31 3.80 10.55
CA PHE A 196 -9.50 2.95 10.50
C PHE A 196 -9.59 2.12 9.22
N GLU A 197 -10.41 1.06 9.21
CA GLU A 197 -10.61 0.21 8.03
C GLU A 197 -11.37 0.99 6.93
N THR A 198 -10.72 1.21 5.79
CA THR A 198 -11.24 2.03 4.68
C THR A 198 -11.82 1.21 3.54
N TYR A 199 -11.70 -0.12 3.55
CA TYR A 199 -12.03 -0.95 2.40
C TYR A 199 -13.00 -2.10 2.72
N PHE A 200 -12.75 -2.86 3.79
CA PHE A 200 -13.47 -4.09 4.13
C PHE A 200 -14.42 -3.90 5.33
N THR A 201 -15.61 -3.36 5.07
CA THR A 201 -16.70 -3.30 6.07
C THR A 201 -18.04 -3.64 5.44
N ASP A 202 -19.00 -4.12 6.25
CA ASP A 202 -20.35 -4.42 5.77
C ASP A 202 -21.06 -3.21 5.16
N GLU A 203 -20.78 -2.00 5.67
CA GLU A 203 -21.34 -0.75 5.16
C GLU A 203 -20.76 -0.38 3.80
N LEU A 204 -19.43 -0.42 3.68
CA LEU A 204 -18.74 -0.12 2.43
C LEU A 204 -19.08 -1.13 1.34
N TYR A 205 -19.26 -2.40 1.70
CA TYR A 205 -19.76 -3.38 0.76
C TYR A 205 -21.08 -2.94 0.15
N LYS A 206 -22.08 -2.67 1.00
CA LYS A 206 -23.45 -2.37 0.57
C LYS A 206 -23.53 -1.10 -0.26
N ASN A 207 -22.81 -0.07 0.15
CA ASN A 207 -23.01 1.30 -0.34
C ASN A 207 -21.99 1.75 -1.39
N TRP A 208 -20.86 1.05 -1.52
CA TRP A 208 -19.75 1.48 -2.37
C TRP A 208 -19.21 0.36 -3.25
N TYR A 209 -18.98 -0.84 -2.71
CA TYR A 209 -18.17 -1.85 -3.38
C TYR A 209 -18.95 -3.00 -4.04
N LYS A 210 -20.22 -3.23 -3.67
CA LYS A 210 -20.99 -4.43 -4.07
C LYS A 210 -21.09 -4.65 -5.57
N ARG A 211 -21.38 -3.61 -6.36
CA ARG A 211 -21.54 -3.72 -7.82
C ARG A 211 -20.22 -4.05 -8.50
N PHE A 212 -19.16 -3.34 -8.11
CA PHE A 212 -17.82 -3.60 -8.64
C PHE A 212 -17.31 -5.00 -8.23
N HIS A 213 -17.51 -5.41 -6.98
CA HIS A 213 -17.19 -6.77 -6.53
C HIS A 213 -17.95 -7.84 -7.33
N ALA A 214 -19.24 -7.63 -7.62
CA ALA A 214 -20.01 -8.57 -8.45
C ALA A 214 -19.37 -8.74 -9.84
N ARG A 215 -18.89 -7.65 -10.45
CA ARG A 215 -18.16 -7.69 -11.72
C ARG A 215 -16.86 -8.48 -11.63
N LEU A 216 -16.08 -8.30 -10.56
CA LEU A 216 -14.85 -9.08 -10.32
C LEU A 216 -15.15 -10.58 -10.18
N LEU A 217 -16.24 -10.94 -9.49
CA LEU A 217 -16.67 -12.34 -9.36
C LEU A 217 -17.05 -12.93 -10.72
N GLU A 218 -17.72 -12.19 -11.60
CA GLU A 218 -18.02 -12.64 -12.97
C GLU A 218 -16.76 -12.91 -13.78
N ILE A 219 -15.77 -12.01 -13.72
CA ILE A 219 -14.49 -12.16 -14.42
C ILE A 219 -13.74 -13.40 -13.91
N ALA A 220 -13.70 -13.60 -12.60
CA ALA A 220 -13.09 -14.77 -11.98
C ALA A 220 -13.78 -16.08 -12.43
N LYS A 221 -15.12 -16.09 -12.49
CA LYS A 221 -15.90 -17.23 -12.97
C LYS A 221 -15.65 -17.54 -14.45
N ASP A 222 -15.59 -16.50 -15.29
CA ASP A 222 -15.26 -16.64 -16.71
C ASP A 222 -13.85 -17.23 -16.91
N ALA A 223 -12.87 -16.75 -16.12
CA ALA A 223 -11.51 -17.27 -16.16
C ALA A 223 -11.41 -18.74 -15.76
N LEU A 224 -12.08 -19.14 -14.66
CA LEU A 224 -12.14 -20.52 -14.20
C LEU A 224 -12.81 -21.44 -15.23
N ALA A 225 -13.96 -21.05 -15.76
CA ALA A 225 -14.73 -21.87 -16.69
C ALA A 225 -13.96 -22.12 -18.01
N LYS A 226 -13.16 -21.14 -18.47
CA LYS A 226 -12.38 -21.25 -19.70
C LYS A 226 -11.09 -22.04 -19.54
N GLU A 227 -10.37 -21.82 -18.43
CA GLU A 227 -9.02 -22.40 -18.25
C GLU A 227 -9.03 -23.70 -17.44
N TYR A 228 -10.00 -23.87 -16.52
CA TYR A 228 -10.06 -25.00 -15.57
C TYR A 228 -11.48 -25.53 -15.35
N PRO A 229 -12.23 -25.88 -16.42
CA PRO A 229 -13.60 -26.35 -16.30
C PRO A 229 -13.71 -27.62 -15.46
N ASN A 230 -14.73 -27.68 -14.60
CA ASN A 230 -15.05 -28.75 -13.66
C ASN A 230 -14.00 -29.02 -12.57
N SER A 231 -13.00 -28.15 -12.43
CA SER A 231 -11.97 -28.26 -11.40
C SER A 231 -12.56 -28.14 -9.99
N LYS A 232 -11.82 -28.65 -8.99
CA LYS A 232 -12.19 -28.51 -7.57
C LYS A 232 -12.33 -27.03 -7.19
N GLY A 233 -11.37 -26.19 -7.61
CA GLY A 233 -11.36 -24.76 -7.31
C GLY A 233 -12.53 -24.02 -7.95
N GLU A 234 -12.89 -24.34 -9.21
CA GLU A 234 -14.10 -23.76 -9.83
C GLU A 234 -15.36 -24.12 -9.04
N LYS A 235 -15.58 -25.40 -8.74
CA LYS A 235 -16.77 -25.87 -8.00
C LYS A 235 -16.86 -25.23 -6.61
N GLN A 236 -15.75 -25.15 -5.89
CA GLN A 236 -15.69 -24.57 -4.56
C GLN A 236 -15.89 -23.06 -4.59
N PHE A 237 -15.26 -22.33 -5.52
CA PHE A 237 -15.46 -20.89 -5.65
C PHE A 237 -16.90 -20.55 -6.06
N ASN A 238 -17.47 -21.31 -7.00
CA ASN A 238 -18.83 -21.09 -7.48
C ASN A 238 -19.92 -21.45 -6.45
N SER A 239 -19.60 -22.25 -5.43
CA SER A 239 -20.53 -22.58 -4.35
C SER A 239 -20.69 -21.43 -3.35
N TYR A 240 -19.74 -20.49 -3.28
CA TYR A 240 -19.83 -19.33 -2.41
C TYR A 240 -20.86 -18.31 -2.94
N PRO A 241 -21.86 -17.93 -2.14
CA PRO A 241 -22.73 -16.81 -2.48
C PRO A 241 -21.94 -15.50 -2.64
N PRO A 242 -22.35 -14.60 -3.55
CA PRO A 242 -21.71 -13.30 -3.69
C PRO A 242 -21.60 -12.54 -2.37
N GLY A 243 -20.41 -12.01 -2.08
CA GLY A 243 -20.13 -11.23 -0.87
C GLY A 243 -19.69 -12.02 0.37
N VAL A 244 -19.79 -13.36 0.38
CA VAL A 244 -19.36 -14.16 1.56
C VAL A 244 -17.86 -14.04 1.84
N LEU A 245 -17.01 -14.11 0.81
CA LEU A 245 -15.56 -13.95 0.97
C LEU A 245 -15.19 -12.53 1.40
N TYR A 246 -15.88 -11.52 0.85
CA TYR A 246 -15.72 -10.14 1.28
C TYR A 246 -16.09 -9.98 2.77
N LYS A 247 -17.22 -10.56 3.20
CA LYS A 247 -17.64 -10.51 4.60
C LYS A 247 -16.63 -11.15 5.54
N LYS A 248 -16.05 -12.31 5.16
CA LYS A 248 -14.93 -12.92 5.92
C LYS A 248 -13.75 -11.95 6.05
N SER A 249 -13.36 -11.28 4.96
CA SER A 249 -12.32 -10.25 4.98
C SER A 249 -12.67 -9.10 5.93
N ALA A 250 -13.91 -8.62 5.91
CA ALA A 250 -14.39 -7.57 6.84
C ALA A 250 -14.36 -8.04 8.31
N GLU A 251 -14.71 -9.31 8.57
CA GLU A 251 -14.62 -9.92 9.90
C GLU A 251 -13.16 -9.95 10.40
N PHE A 252 -12.19 -10.31 9.55
CA PHE A 252 -10.77 -10.25 9.91
C PHE A 252 -10.31 -8.81 10.17
N CYS A 253 -10.70 -7.87 9.32
CA CYS A 253 -10.35 -6.46 9.48
C CYS A 253 -10.94 -5.82 10.75
N SER A 254 -12.03 -6.38 11.28
CA SER A 254 -12.64 -5.90 12.53
C SER A 254 -11.87 -6.32 13.79
N GLN A 255 -10.88 -7.22 13.69
CA GLN A 255 -10.14 -7.79 14.83
C GLN A 255 -8.96 -6.93 15.30
N TRP A 256 -9.09 -5.61 15.23
CA TRP A 256 -7.97 -4.70 15.49
C TRP A 256 -7.41 -4.73 16.93
N LYS A 257 -8.19 -5.23 17.89
CA LYS A 257 -7.77 -5.44 19.28
C LYS A 257 -7.16 -6.82 19.56
N ALA A 258 -7.08 -7.73 18.59
CA ALA A 258 -6.49 -9.05 18.81
C ALA A 258 -5.01 -8.94 19.24
N THR A 259 -4.54 -9.93 19.99
CA THR A 259 -3.15 -9.95 20.48
C THR A 259 -2.13 -9.99 19.34
N THR A 260 -2.50 -10.59 18.21
CA THR A 260 -1.67 -10.72 17.01
C THR A 260 -1.84 -9.58 16.00
N SER A 261 -2.78 -8.67 16.24
CA SER A 261 -3.00 -7.52 15.35
C SER A 261 -1.87 -6.50 15.45
N VAL A 262 -1.34 -6.10 14.30
CA VAL A 262 -0.27 -5.12 14.11
C VAL A 262 -0.62 -4.16 12.98
N VAL A 263 0.12 -3.06 12.88
CA VAL A 263 -0.03 -2.14 11.76
C VAL A 263 0.41 -2.85 10.49
N ASN A 264 -0.53 -3.06 9.57
CA ASN A 264 -0.32 -3.51 8.21
C ASN A 264 -0.24 -2.30 7.29
N GLN A 265 0.49 -2.42 6.19
CA GLN A 265 0.50 -1.42 5.13
C GLN A 265 -0.81 -1.44 4.35
N GLY A 266 -1.42 -2.63 4.18
CA GLY A 266 -2.79 -2.81 3.73
C GLY A 266 -3.01 -2.80 2.21
N ASP A 267 -2.02 -2.37 1.43
CA ASP A 267 -2.00 -2.29 -0.03
C ASP A 267 -0.68 -2.87 -0.60
N SER A 268 -0.33 -4.07 -0.14
CA SER A 268 0.99 -4.68 -0.32
C SER A 268 1.13 -5.41 -1.66
N TRP A 269 0.91 -4.69 -2.77
CA TRP A 269 1.14 -5.17 -4.14
C TRP A 269 2.39 -4.52 -4.76
N ALA A 270 2.95 -5.14 -5.80
CA ALA A 270 4.30 -4.83 -6.32
C ALA A 270 4.59 -3.33 -6.57
N PRO A 271 3.68 -2.52 -7.15
CA PRO A 271 3.93 -1.09 -7.41
C PRO A 271 4.19 -0.24 -6.15
N ASN A 272 3.74 -0.70 -4.99
CA ASN A 272 3.91 0.01 -3.70
C ASN A 272 5.22 -0.37 -2.99
N PHE A 273 6.11 -1.10 -3.67
CA PHE A 273 7.47 -1.36 -3.23
C PHE A 273 8.45 -0.63 -4.14
N LEU A 274 9.31 0.20 -3.53
CA LEU A 274 10.46 0.77 -4.21
C LEU A 274 11.70 -0.08 -3.91
N ILE A 275 12.40 -0.51 -4.95
CA ILE A 275 13.59 -1.34 -4.84
C ILE A 275 14.80 -0.59 -5.39
N ARG A 276 15.95 -0.74 -4.74
CA ARG A 276 17.25 -0.47 -5.35
C ARG A 276 18.24 -1.58 -5.03
N THR A 277 19.31 -1.66 -5.80
CA THR A 277 20.51 -2.40 -5.42
C THR A 277 21.51 -1.42 -4.87
N ASN A 278 21.91 -1.59 -3.60
CA ASN A 278 22.87 -0.71 -2.96
C ASN A 278 24.31 -0.97 -3.48
N PRO A 279 25.30 -0.11 -3.15
CA PRO A 279 26.67 -0.27 -3.63
C PRO A 279 27.36 -1.58 -3.25
N THR A 280 26.85 -2.31 -2.26
CA THR A 280 27.36 -3.63 -1.85
C THR A 280 26.70 -4.80 -2.61
N GLY A 281 25.80 -4.50 -3.56
CA GLY A 281 25.04 -5.50 -4.30
C GLY A 281 23.83 -6.04 -3.56
N LYS A 282 23.48 -5.49 -2.39
CA LYS A 282 22.31 -5.94 -1.62
C LYS A 282 21.06 -5.14 -2.02
N PRO A 283 19.92 -5.81 -2.18
CA PRO A 283 18.66 -5.14 -2.44
C PRO A 283 18.19 -4.40 -1.19
N GLU A 284 17.62 -3.23 -1.39
CA GLU A 284 16.93 -2.44 -0.38
C GLU A 284 15.53 -2.13 -0.87
N VAL A 285 14.57 -2.21 0.04
CA VAL A 285 13.15 -2.04 -0.26
C VAL A 285 12.58 -0.97 0.66
N LEU A 286 11.83 -0.04 0.09
CA LEU A 286 10.99 0.90 0.82
C LEU A 286 9.52 0.60 0.51
N LEU A 287 8.68 0.75 1.53
CA LEU A 287 7.23 0.64 1.41
C LEU A 287 6.62 2.01 1.11
N LEU A 288 5.63 2.04 0.24
CA LEU A 288 4.84 3.21 -0.12
C LEU A 288 3.34 3.00 0.13
N ASP A 289 2.60 4.10 0.02
CA ASP A 289 1.14 4.18 -0.04
C ASP A 289 0.45 3.48 1.13
N PHE A 290 0.32 4.19 2.24
CA PHE A 290 -0.28 3.69 3.48
C PHE A 290 -1.76 4.09 3.59
N GLN A 291 -2.43 4.37 2.48
CA GLN A 291 -3.85 4.75 2.46
C GLN A 291 -4.78 3.66 2.98
N LEU A 292 -4.37 2.39 2.85
CA LEU A 292 -5.09 1.22 3.36
C LEU A 292 -4.56 0.74 4.72
N ALA A 293 -3.68 1.50 5.37
CA ALA A 293 -3.09 1.11 6.63
C ALA A 293 -4.16 0.82 7.69
N ARG A 294 -3.97 -0.28 8.42
CA ARG A 294 -4.93 -0.81 9.39
C ARG A 294 -4.23 -1.65 10.44
N CYS A 295 -4.82 -1.80 11.62
CA CYS A 295 -4.29 -2.67 12.68
C CYS A 295 -5.02 -4.02 12.66
N VAL A 296 -4.41 -5.07 12.12
CA VAL A 296 -5.03 -6.40 11.88
C VAL A 296 -3.96 -7.49 11.90
N SER A 297 -4.32 -8.77 11.74
CA SER A 297 -3.31 -9.84 11.60
C SER A 297 -2.35 -9.54 10.44
N PRO A 298 -1.04 -9.79 10.59
CA PRO A 298 -0.06 -9.59 9.53
C PRO A 298 -0.27 -10.52 8.32
N VAL A 299 -1.11 -11.56 8.46
CA VAL A 299 -1.43 -12.50 7.39
C VAL A 299 -2.21 -11.81 6.26
N LEU A 300 -2.91 -10.71 6.53
CA LEU A 300 -3.69 -10.02 5.50
C LEU A 300 -2.78 -9.42 4.41
N ASP A 301 -1.77 -8.63 4.79
CA ASP A 301 -0.75 -8.15 3.84
C ASP A 301 -0.01 -9.31 3.16
N LEU A 302 0.38 -10.33 3.93
CA LEU A 302 1.09 -11.49 3.38
C LEU A 302 0.27 -12.22 2.29
N SER A 303 -0.99 -12.48 2.57
CA SER A 303 -1.89 -13.18 1.64
C SER A 303 -2.18 -12.33 0.41
N PHE A 304 -2.37 -11.03 0.57
CA PHE A 304 -2.58 -10.10 -0.53
C PHE A 304 -1.34 -10.01 -1.43
N PHE A 305 -0.16 -9.85 -0.82
CA PHE A 305 1.11 -9.82 -1.53
C PHE A 305 1.34 -11.09 -2.36
N ILE A 306 1.25 -12.26 -1.72
CA ILE A 306 1.55 -13.54 -2.38
C ILE A 306 0.60 -13.79 -3.56
N TYR A 307 -0.69 -13.47 -3.42
CA TYR A 307 -1.64 -13.70 -4.52
C TYR A 307 -1.56 -12.64 -5.63
N SER A 308 -1.23 -11.40 -5.30
CA SER A 308 -1.14 -10.30 -6.29
C SER A 308 0.16 -10.35 -7.09
N CYS A 309 1.25 -10.74 -6.45
CA CYS A 309 2.60 -10.54 -6.97
C CYS A 309 3.26 -11.79 -7.55
N THR A 310 2.79 -13.00 -7.25
CA THR A 310 3.41 -14.24 -7.74
C THR A 310 2.53 -14.95 -8.77
N ASP A 311 3.16 -15.77 -9.61
CA ASP A 311 2.41 -16.70 -10.47
C ASP A 311 2.05 -17.99 -9.73
N GLN A 312 1.28 -18.85 -10.41
CA GLN A 312 0.86 -20.14 -9.89
C GLN A 312 2.04 -21.09 -9.67
N THR A 313 2.96 -21.18 -10.64
CA THR A 313 4.13 -22.07 -10.60
C THR A 313 5.00 -21.83 -9.37
N LEU A 314 5.24 -20.55 -9.05
CA LEU A 314 6.02 -20.14 -7.89
C LEU A 314 5.31 -20.57 -6.60
N ARG A 315 3.99 -20.37 -6.48
CA ARG A 315 3.25 -20.80 -5.28
C ARG A 315 3.26 -22.31 -5.12
N GLU A 316 3.01 -23.07 -6.18
CA GLU A 316 3.03 -24.54 -6.12
C GLU A 316 4.37 -25.08 -5.62
N LYS A 317 5.47 -24.45 -6.01
CA LYS A 317 6.82 -24.89 -5.67
C LYS A 317 7.36 -24.32 -4.35
N HIS A 318 7.01 -23.07 -4.03
CA HIS A 318 7.72 -22.28 -3.01
C HIS A 318 6.80 -21.62 -1.98
N PHE A 319 5.49 -21.89 -1.96
CA PHE A 319 4.58 -21.25 -1.00
C PHE A 319 5.05 -21.38 0.46
N ASP A 320 5.41 -22.59 0.89
CA ASP A 320 5.90 -22.81 2.26
C ASP A 320 7.26 -22.15 2.52
N ASP A 321 8.08 -21.95 1.49
CA ASP A 321 9.34 -21.21 1.59
C ASP A 321 9.08 -19.71 1.80
N LEU A 322 8.14 -19.12 1.06
CA LEU A 322 7.72 -17.72 1.22
C LEU A 322 7.23 -17.44 2.65
N LEU A 323 6.41 -18.34 3.21
CA LEU A 323 5.93 -18.22 4.59
C LEU A 323 7.09 -18.28 5.60
N LYS A 324 8.06 -19.17 5.39
CA LYS A 324 9.26 -19.28 6.23
C LYS A 324 10.15 -18.05 6.12
N ILE A 325 10.38 -17.53 4.92
CA ILE A 325 11.16 -16.30 4.70
C ILE A 325 10.56 -15.17 5.54
N TYR A 326 9.25 -14.95 5.38
CA TYR A 326 8.52 -13.94 6.13
C TYR A 326 8.65 -14.14 7.66
N HIS A 327 8.30 -15.32 8.17
CA HIS A 327 8.28 -15.55 9.63
C HIS A 327 9.66 -15.52 10.26
N ASN A 328 10.69 -16.02 9.56
CA ASN A 328 12.07 -15.97 10.03
C ASN A 328 12.55 -14.52 10.17
N GLU A 329 12.31 -13.66 9.17
CA GLU A 329 12.73 -12.26 9.22
C GLU A 329 11.92 -11.46 10.26
N LEU A 330 10.62 -11.76 10.38
CA LEU A 330 9.75 -11.20 11.42
C LEU A 330 10.32 -11.51 12.81
N SER A 331 10.62 -12.78 13.07
CA SER A 331 11.14 -13.27 14.34
C SER A 331 12.50 -12.66 14.68
N LYS A 332 13.40 -12.55 13.69
CA LYS A 332 14.68 -11.86 13.86
C LYS A 332 14.48 -10.39 14.23
N THR A 333 13.59 -9.69 13.54
CA THR A 333 13.31 -8.26 13.78
C THR A 333 12.80 -8.03 15.19
N ILE A 334 11.80 -8.81 15.62
CA ILE A 334 11.26 -8.78 16.99
C ILE A 334 12.38 -8.98 18.02
N LYS A 335 13.23 -9.99 17.81
CA LYS A 335 14.33 -10.34 18.72
C LYS A 335 15.37 -9.22 18.81
N VAL A 336 15.77 -8.64 17.67
CA VAL A 336 16.73 -7.52 17.61
C VAL A 336 16.21 -6.29 18.36
N LEU A 337 14.89 -6.07 18.37
CA LEU A 337 14.24 -4.98 19.09
C LEU A 337 14.01 -5.24 20.58
N GLY A 338 14.37 -6.44 21.05
CA GLY A 338 14.38 -6.82 22.47
C GLY A 338 13.12 -7.53 22.97
N SER A 339 12.25 -7.99 22.08
CA SER A 339 11.05 -8.78 22.42
C SER A 339 11.27 -10.27 22.10
N ASN A 340 10.39 -11.15 22.62
CA ASN A 340 10.50 -12.60 22.38
C ASN A 340 9.51 -13.06 21.29
N PRO A 341 9.99 -13.42 20.08
CA PRO A 341 9.12 -13.82 18.97
C PRO A 341 8.25 -15.05 19.29
N GLU A 342 8.79 -16.02 20.04
CA GLU A 342 8.05 -17.25 20.39
C GLU A 342 6.89 -16.99 21.35
N LYS A 343 6.93 -15.89 22.12
CA LYS A 343 5.84 -15.51 23.01
C LYS A 343 4.79 -14.65 22.32
N ILE A 344 5.20 -13.79 21.39
CA ILE A 344 4.29 -12.81 20.79
C ILE A 344 3.65 -13.34 19.49
N TYR A 345 4.39 -14.08 18.67
CA TYR A 345 3.92 -14.58 17.38
C TYR A 345 4.75 -15.79 16.89
N SER A 346 4.62 -16.91 17.59
CA SER A 346 5.30 -18.17 17.27
C SER A 346 4.92 -18.70 15.88
N TRP A 347 5.73 -19.62 15.35
CA TRP A 347 5.41 -20.30 14.08
C TRP A 347 4.05 -21.00 14.11
N GLU A 348 3.68 -21.58 15.26
CA GLU A 348 2.38 -22.25 15.45
C GLU A 348 1.21 -21.26 15.33
N GLN A 349 1.29 -20.12 16.03
CA GLN A 349 0.26 -19.07 15.94
C GLN A 349 0.18 -18.49 14.53
N PHE A 350 1.32 -18.20 13.91
CA PHE A 350 1.38 -17.74 12.52
C PHE A 350 0.75 -18.75 11.55
N SER A 351 1.10 -20.03 11.66
CA SER A 351 0.57 -21.08 10.79
C SER A 351 -0.94 -21.26 10.93
N LYS A 352 -1.46 -21.08 12.15
CA LYS A 352 -2.91 -21.08 12.43
C LYS A 352 -3.60 -19.92 11.70
N GLU A 353 -3.11 -18.69 11.84
CA GLU A 353 -3.68 -17.53 11.16
C GLU A 353 -3.56 -17.61 9.64
N VAL A 354 -2.45 -18.17 9.12
CA VAL A 354 -2.32 -18.50 7.69
C VAL A 354 -3.42 -19.48 7.26
N LYS A 355 -3.79 -20.47 8.06
CA LYS A 355 -4.88 -21.38 7.68
C LYS A 355 -6.25 -20.71 7.72
N GLU A 356 -6.48 -19.80 8.67
CA GLU A 356 -7.79 -19.18 8.89
C GLU A 356 -8.05 -17.96 7.99
N GLN A 357 -7.03 -17.16 7.68
CA GLN A 357 -7.21 -15.80 7.18
C GLN A 357 -6.66 -15.57 5.76
N PHE A 358 -5.92 -16.53 5.18
CA PHE A 358 -5.28 -16.35 3.87
C PHE A 358 -6.26 -16.19 2.70
N VAL A 359 -7.55 -16.53 2.92
CA VAL A 359 -8.65 -16.24 1.99
C VAL A 359 -8.87 -14.74 1.76
N HIS A 360 -8.37 -13.87 2.65
CA HIS A 360 -8.37 -12.43 2.44
C HIS A 360 -7.67 -12.06 1.12
N GLY A 361 -6.48 -12.63 0.89
CA GLY A 361 -5.72 -12.41 -0.34
C GLY A 361 -6.43 -12.92 -1.59
N VAL A 362 -7.34 -13.90 -1.50
CA VAL A 362 -8.22 -14.26 -2.63
C VAL A 362 -9.13 -13.08 -2.94
N THR A 363 -9.84 -12.56 -1.93
CA THR A 363 -10.79 -11.46 -2.10
C THR A 363 -10.14 -10.25 -2.75
N PHE A 364 -9.01 -9.79 -2.20
CA PHE A 364 -8.36 -8.58 -2.68
C PHE A 364 -7.52 -8.83 -3.94
N GLY A 365 -6.96 -10.04 -4.08
CA GLY A 365 -6.22 -10.46 -5.26
C GLY A 365 -7.06 -10.49 -6.54
N LEU A 366 -8.37 -10.76 -6.45
CA LEU A 366 -9.25 -10.66 -7.62
C LEU A 366 -9.27 -9.25 -8.20
N GLU A 367 -9.26 -8.23 -7.35
CA GLU A 367 -9.20 -6.84 -7.77
C GLU A 367 -7.82 -6.47 -8.31
N SER A 368 -6.77 -6.66 -7.50
CA SER A 368 -5.43 -6.18 -7.82
C SER A 368 -4.85 -6.84 -9.07
N VAL A 369 -5.13 -8.13 -9.30
CA VAL A 369 -4.69 -8.83 -10.51
C VAL A 369 -5.47 -8.37 -11.73
N THR A 370 -6.78 -8.14 -11.60
CA THR A 370 -7.59 -7.57 -12.68
C THR A 370 -7.09 -6.17 -13.06
N PHE A 371 -6.77 -5.33 -12.07
CA PHE A 371 -6.15 -4.03 -12.31
C PHE A 371 -4.74 -4.17 -12.88
N GLY A 372 -3.91 -5.06 -12.37
CA GLY A 372 -2.54 -5.30 -12.86
C GLY A 372 -2.46 -5.64 -14.35
N MET A 373 -3.55 -6.18 -14.92
CA MET A 373 -3.68 -6.57 -16.32
C MET A 373 -4.23 -5.48 -17.24
N LEU A 374 -4.71 -4.35 -16.70
CA LEU A 374 -5.20 -3.25 -17.53
C LEU A 374 -4.03 -2.65 -18.32
N PRO A 375 -4.14 -2.54 -19.67
CA PRO A 375 -3.19 -1.80 -20.48
C PRO A 375 -3.02 -0.37 -19.96
N ALA A 376 -1.80 0.16 -20.06
CA ALA A 376 -1.49 1.51 -19.57
C ALA A 376 -2.29 2.61 -20.29
N ASP A 377 -2.76 2.34 -21.51
CA ASP A 377 -3.64 3.21 -22.31
C ASP A 377 -5.14 2.99 -22.04
N GLU A 378 -5.53 1.88 -21.40
CA GLU A 378 -6.90 1.64 -20.91
C GLU A 378 -7.07 2.23 -19.50
N THR A 379 -6.85 3.53 -19.37
CA THR A 379 -7.08 4.27 -18.11
C THR A 379 -8.57 4.47 -17.87
N PHE A 380 -9.03 4.38 -16.63
CA PHE A 380 -10.44 4.68 -16.32
C PHE A 380 -10.80 6.11 -16.70
N ASP A 381 -11.97 6.27 -17.34
CA ASP A 381 -12.48 7.57 -17.74
C ASP A 381 -12.99 8.34 -16.51
N LEU A 382 -12.12 9.19 -15.97
CA LEU A 382 -12.45 10.05 -14.85
C LEU A 382 -13.38 11.21 -15.23
N ASP A 383 -13.55 11.52 -16.53
CA ASP A 383 -14.41 12.61 -17.00
C ASP A 383 -15.90 12.27 -16.85
N VAL A 384 -16.22 10.99 -16.66
CA VAL A 384 -17.56 10.52 -16.23
C VAL A 384 -17.94 11.13 -14.88
N ILE A 385 -16.95 11.39 -14.02
CA ILE A 385 -17.16 11.99 -12.70
C ILE A 385 -17.17 13.52 -12.81
N LYS A 386 -18.37 14.10 -12.75
CA LYS A 386 -18.56 15.55 -12.77
C LYS A 386 -18.53 16.13 -11.34
N GLU A 387 -19.65 16.68 -10.87
CA GLU A 387 -19.69 17.41 -9.60
C GLU A 387 -20.11 16.56 -8.39
N ASP A 388 -20.81 15.44 -8.62
CA ASP A 388 -21.29 14.57 -7.56
C ASP A 388 -20.77 13.14 -7.70
N LYS A 389 -20.91 12.37 -6.61
CA LYS A 389 -20.43 10.98 -6.58
C LYS A 389 -21.21 10.10 -7.55
N VAL A 390 -20.48 9.17 -8.14
CA VAL A 390 -21.03 8.05 -8.92
C VAL A 390 -20.68 6.73 -8.23
N ASP A 391 -21.27 5.63 -8.68
CA ASP A 391 -20.83 4.30 -8.24
C ASP A 391 -19.46 4.00 -8.85
N ILE A 392 -18.53 3.45 -8.08
CA ILE A 392 -17.19 3.11 -8.59
C ILE A 392 -17.26 2.10 -9.74
N ALA A 393 -18.29 1.26 -9.81
CA ALA A 393 -18.46 0.31 -10.91
C ALA A 393 -18.74 1.00 -12.26
N ASP A 394 -19.21 2.24 -12.25
CA ASP A 394 -19.46 3.04 -13.46
C ASP A 394 -18.17 3.70 -13.98
N VAL A 395 -17.10 3.70 -13.19
CA VAL A 395 -15.79 4.30 -13.53
C VAL A 395 -14.72 3.22 -13.69
N TRP A 396 -14.63 2.28 -12.74
CA TRP A 396 -13.75 1.11 -12.79
C TRP A 396 -14.34 0.02 -13.69
N THR A 397 -14.51 0.36 -14.97
CA THR A 397 -15.11 -0.52 -15.97
C THR A 397 -14.10 -1.59 -16.42
N VAL A 398 -14.12 -2.75 -15.77
CA VAL A 398 -13.25 -3.89 -16.09
C VAL A 398 -13.97 -4.94 -16.95
N GLN A 399 -13.27 -5.45 -17.97
CA GLN A 399 -13.78 -6.42 -18.93
C GLN A 399 -13.25 -7.84 -18.65
N ASN A 400 -13.87 -8.86 -19.26
CA ASN A 400 -13.36 -10.22 -19.14
C ASN A 400 -11.96 -10.31 -19.75
N ILE A 401 -11.09 -11.09 -19.11
CA ILE A 401 -9.68 -11.17 -19.50
C ILE A 401 -9.52 -11.92 -20.84
N LYS A 402 -8.86 -11.28 -21.79
CA LYS A 402 -8.75 -11.74 -23.19
C LYS A 402 -7.74 -12.87 -23.38
N THR A 403 -6.59 -12.83 -22.71
CA THR A 403 -5.51 -13.82 -22.90
C THR A 403 -5.69 -15.03 -21.96
N SER A 404 -5.24 -16.21 -22.41
CA SER A 404 -5.25 -17.41 -21.54
C SER A 404 -4.22 -17.30 -20.41
N GLU A 405 -3.07 -16.67 -20.65
CA GLU A 405 -2.05 -16.44 -19.63
C GLU A 405 -2.60 -15.63 -18.45
N ASP A 406 -3.25 -14.51 -18.74
CA ASP A 406 -3.81 -13.64 -17.70
C ASP A 406 -5.01 -14.28 -17.00
N ARG A 407 -5.88 -14.99 -17.72
CA ARG A 407 -6.96 -15.79 -17.09
C ARG A 407 -6.39 -16.83 -16.15
N ARG A 408 -5.31 -17.52 -16.53
CA ARG A 408 -4.63 -18.51 -15.66
C ARG A 408 -4.00 -17.85 -14.44
N ARG A 409 -3.45 -16.64 -14.56
CA ARG A 409 -2.94 -15.89 -13.40
C ARG A 409 -4.04 -15.60 -12.37
N LEU A 410 -5.21 -15.10 -12.81
CA LEU A 410 -6.35 -14.85 -11.92
C LEU A 410 -6.91 -16.16 -11.33
N ALA A 411 -7.18 -17.15 -12.18
CA ALA A 411 -7.74 -18.44 -11.75
C ALA A 411 -6.79 -19.19 -10.79
N GLY A 412 -5.48 -19.08 -11.00
CA GLY A 412 -4.44 -19.70 -10.17
C GLY A 412 -4.42 -19.22 -8.72
N ILE A 413 -5.01 -18.07 -8.40
CA ILE A 413 -5.25 -17.64 -7.01
C ILE A 413 -6.25 -18.59 -6.34
N ILE A 414 -7.38 -18.80 -7.01
CA ILE A 414 -8.53 -19.57 -6.54
C ILE A 414 -8.19 -21.05 -6.44
N LEU A 415 -7.50 -21.60 -7.45
CA LEU A 415 -7.05 -22.98 -7.45
C LEU A 415 -6.12 -23.26 -6.26
N HIS A 416 -5.10 -22.42 -6.08
CA HIS A 416 -4.18 -22.55 -4.96
C HIS A 416 -4.90 -22.45 -3.61
N ALA A 417 -5.85 -21.52 -3.47
CA ALA A 417 -6.65 -21.40 -2.26
C ALA A 417 -7.51 -22.66 -1.97
N ALA A 418 -8.12 -23.24 -3.01
CA ALA A 418 -8.89 -24.49 -2.89
C ALA A 418 -8.02 -25.69 -2.51
N ASP A 419 -6.81 -25.78 -3.06
CA ASP A 419 -5.88 -26.89 -2.81
C ASP A 419 -5.27 -26.82 -1.41
N ARG A 420 -4.95 -25.60 -0.95
CA ARG A 420 -4.42 -25.36 0.40
C ARG A 420 -5.50 -25.36 1.49
N GLY A 421 -6.77 -25.41 1.11
CA GLY A 421 -7.92 -25.42 2.03
C GLY A 421 -8.20 -24.07 2.67
N PHE A 422 -7.86 -22.98 1.99
CA PHE A 422 -8.15 -21.61 2.44
C PHE A 422 -9.56 -21.16 2.05
N LEU A 423 -10.13 -21.71 0.98
CA LEU A 423 -11.48 -21.35 0.51
C LEU A 423 -12.59 -21.88 1.41
#